data_AF-A0A914EI46-F1
#
_entry.id   AF-A0A914EI46-F1
#
_cell.length_a   1.000
_cell.length_b   1.000
_cell.length_c   1.000
_cell.angle_alpha   90.00
_cell.angle_beta   90.00
_cell.angle_gamma   90.00
#
_symmetry.space_group_name_H-M   'P 1'
#
loop_
_entity.id
_entity.type
_entity.pdbx_description
1 polymer ?
#
loop_
_entity_poly.entity_id
_entity_poly.type
_entity_poly.pdbx_seq_one_letter_code
_entity_poly.pdbx_strand_id
1 'polypeptide(L)'
;MSSDSLMTIHIAADLIKRLVISESNSVSSTPTITSTASDLVNYTFFVKSIQQVATLLVTLDNRSEEALKVYQLLLAFCRLSQLKSQTCQAILKTPPAERRLTTPVLAMCRAASMSFEEALDPEVPLVACRSLDYMLREAIESSNRVQNYVPAESILNLIDTNVKTSVETKSDLVTYQCRRITEGLRLAETISNDEELRTDLLEIVTAPLCAHINESQLISNPVVNFMNRPPSQRASYDLPQWSSYGVSIPLQLLKLLATLKDYSKPHKELYWKSLKDERLIPFLAFSIAHGEGQTVYDALVLYTHCSQVQEYRSRWLSDLIASCASYKLQVTHENGNAHSSQNGINSRSSSSSQDPIIDLGYLAQVPSINGDDRKLIDETLQKLVVSIDQTKEPRLSQVVQAFQRKLIILESRERELEQLVAIKEKALTQSEKLRATYRSQENNCNEVNSLRMLVDDLEKKLAESHTEMLALKSEKTSVMDQMKTYKQACDSKQLLLDNANQRVMELQRENAIMNEENEKDRQLLVTTRGHFDDMKLKFENASKTLLSKQEETVQLARNLEITTKQFQDAQKQVNHLEMTVKNCDAQWKNSNDEVKRLRLENESYKEEIAKLKAFKQKMQKMLSQDD
;
A
#
# COMPACT_ATOMS: atom_id res chain seq x y z
N MET A 1 -5.21 -27.48 -3.75
CA MET A 1 -6.50 -26.95 -3.25
C MET A 1 -7.35 -26.61 -4.46
N SER A 2 -8.66 -26.87 -4.45
CA SER A 2 -9.55 -26.58 -5.59
C SER A 2 -9.85 -25.08 -5.69
N SER A 3 -10.18 -24.58 -6.88
CA SER A 3 -10.54 -23.16 -7.11
C SER A 3 -11.64 -22.66 -6.15
N ASP A 4 -12.66 -23.49 -5.90
CA ASP A 4 -13.76 -23.17 -4.98
C ASP A 4 -13.29 -22.95 -3.53
N SER A 5 -12.23 -23.65 -3.10
CA SER A 5 -11.69 -23.49 -1.75
C SER A 5 -10.95 -22.16 -1.57
N LEU A 6 -10.40 -21.57 -2.63
CA LEU A 6 -9.70 -20.29 -2.61
C LEU A 6 -10.68 -19.10 -2.54
N MET A 7 -11.76 -19.17 -3.32
CA MET A 7 -12.84 -18.18 -3.27
C MET A 7 -13.56 -18.18 -1.92
N THR A 8 -13.73 -19.37 -1.32
CA THR A 8 -14.33 -19.51 0.01
C THR A 8 -13.47 -18.83 1.09
N ILE A 9 -12.13 -18.92 1.01
CA ILE A 9 -11.23 -18.23 1.96
C ILE A 9 -11.42 -16.72 1.90
N HIS A 10 -11.51 -16.15 0.70
CA HIS A 10 -11.74 -14.72 0.51
C HIS A 10 -13.03 -14.25 1.18
N ILE A 11 -14.14 -14.92 0.88
CA ILE A 11 -15.46 -14.56 1.40
C ILE A 11 -15.51 -14.73 2.93
N ALA A 12 -14.96 -15.84 3.44
CA ALA A 12 -14.94 -16.12 4.87
C ALA A 12 -14.10 -15.10 5.64
N ALA A 13 -12.91 -14.76 5.15
CA ALA A 13 -12.04 -13.77 5.80
C ALA A 13 -12.71 -12.39 5.88
N ASP A 14 -13.32 -11.94 4.78
CA ASP A 14 -14.01 -10.64 4.74
C ASP A 14 -15.27 -10.63 5.62
N LEU A 15 -16.05 -11.72 5.63
CA LEU A 15 -17.21 -11.87 6.50
C LEU A 15 -16.81 -11.82 7.98
N ILE A 16 -15.82 -12.62 8.39
CA ILE A 16 -15.36 -12.65 9.79
C ILE A 16 -14.83 -11.27 10.19
N LYS A 17 -14.03 -10.62 9.34
CA LYS A 17 -13.51 -9.28 9.64
C LYS A 17 -14.63 -8.28 9.89
N ARG A 18 -15.68 -8.26 9.05
CA ARG A 18 -16.86 -7.39 9.23
C ARG A 18 -17.69 -7.74 10.46
N LEU A 19 -17.81 -9.02 10.78
CA LEU A 19 -18.54 -9.47 11.97
C LEU A 19 -17.82 -9.11 13.25
N VAL A 20 -16.49 -9.02 13.23
CA VAL A 20 -15.66 -8.88 14.44
C VAL A 20 -15.23 -7.44 14.72
N ILE A 21 -15.00 -6.67 13.67
CA ILE A 21 -14.52 -5.29 13.79
C ILE A 21 -15.68 -4.34 13.52
N SER A 22 -16.07 -3.54 14.52
CA SER A 22 -16.86 -2.34 14.27
C SER A 22 -15.91 -1.21 13.91
N GLU A 23 -15.93 -0.80 12.64
CA GLU A 23 -15.30 0.45 12.20
C GLU A 23 -16.15 1.61 12.74
N SER A 24 -15.90 2.04 13.98
CA SER A 24 -16.53 3.24 14.50
C SER A 24 -15.88 4.47 13.84
N ASN A 25 -16.68 5.32 13.21
CA ASN A 25 -16.26 6.64 12.66
C ASN A 25 -15.87 7.67 13.76
N SER A 26 -15.49 7.21 14.95
CA SER A 26 -15.11 8.08 16.06
C SER A 26 -13.60 8.29 16.11
N VAL A 27 -13.18 9.44 16.64
CA VAL A 27 -11.77 9.90 16.73
C VAL A 27 -10.85 8.93 17.49
N SER A 28 -11.41 7.94 18.20
CA SER A 28 -10.67 6.86 18.84
C SER A 28 -10.32 5.76 17.81
N SER A 29 -9.08 5.78 17.35
CA SER A 29 -8.52 4.89 16.33
C SER A 29 -8.33 3.43 16.75
N THR A 30 -8.79 3.03 17.93
CA THR A 30 -8.80 1.63 18.34
C THR A 30 -10.08 0.95 17.83
N PRO A 31 -9.99 -0.06 16.94
CA PRO A 31 -11.14 -0.81 16.51
C PRO A 31 -11.85 -1.40 17.74
N THR A 32 -13.15 -1.17 17.83
CA THR A 32 -13.97 -1.72 18.91
C THR A 32 -14.57 -3.05 18.46
N ILE A 33 -14.82 -3.91 19.44
CA ILE A 33 -15.40 -5.23 19.24
C ILE A 33 -16.91 -5.08 19.07
N THR A 34 -17.50 -5.69 18.04
CA THR A 34 -18.96 -5.83 17.90
C THR A 34 -19.54 -6.70 19.02
N SER A 35 -20.85 -6.67 19.28
CA SER A 35 -21.45 -7.60 20.26
C SER A 35 -21.07 -9.07 19.99
N THR A 36 -21.03 -9.47 18.72
CA THR A 36 -20.64 -10.82 18.25
C THR A 36 -19.19 -11.17 18.55
N ALA A 37 -18.27 -10.19 18.57
CA ALA A 37 -16.87 -10.47 18.89
C ALA A 37 -16.55 -10.47 20.39
N SER A 38 -17.46 -10.00 21.24
CA SER A 38 -17.34 -10.25 22.68
C SER A 38 -17.49 -11.74 23.01
N ASP A 39 -18.29 -12.47 22.24
CA ASP A 39 -18.44 -13.92 22.35
C ASP A 39 -17.19 -14.68 21.89
N LEU A 40 -16.43 -14.12 20.93
CA LEU A 40 -15.19 -14.72 20.45
C LEU A 40 -14.10 -14.79 21.51
N VAL A 41 -14.03 -13.82 22.42
CA VAL A 41 -13.07 -13.81 23.54
C VAL A 41 -13.26 -15.03 24.45
N ASN A 42 -14.52 -15.49 24.60
CA ASN A 42 -14.90 -16.63 25.42
C ASN A 42 -15.11 -17.92 24.59
N TYR A 43 -14.87 -17.88 23.29
CA TYR A 43 -15.11 -19.01 22.42
C TYR A 43 -14.08 -20.11 22.68
N THR A 44 -14.55 -21.26 23.17
CA THR A 44 -13.70 -22.37 23.64
C THR A 44 -12.76 -22.94 22.58
N PHE A 45 -13.10 -22.81 21.29
CA PHE A 45 -12.28 -23.29 20.18
C PHE A 45 -11.43 -22.20 19.54
N PHE A 46 -11.45 -20.95 20.04
CA PHE A 46 -10.77 -19.81 19.43
C PHE A 46 -9.28 -20.09 19.16
N VAL A 47 -8.54 -20.52 20.19
CA VAL A 47 -7.10 -20.85 20.06
C VAL A 47 -6.85 -21.90 18.98
N LYS A 48 -7.64 -22.98 18.97
CA LYS A 48 -7.49 -24.07 17.99
C LYS A 48 -7.84 -23.59 16.57
N SER A 49 -8.87 -22.77 16.42
CA SER A 49 -9.25 -22.16 15.14
C SER A 49 -8.15 -21.25 14.62
N ILE A 50 -7.54 -20.42 15.46
CA ILE A 50 -6.44 -19.54 15.07
C ILE A 50 -5.21 -20.36 14.63
N GLN A 51 -4.88 -21.44 15.34
CA GLN A 51 -3.80 -22.35 14.92
C GLN A 51 -4.05 -22.99 13.55
N GLN A 52 -5.30 -23.40 13.29
CA GLN A 52 -5.69 -23.94 11.98
C GLN A 52 -5.57 -22.89 10.87
N VAL A 53 -6.05 -21.67 11.12
CA VAL A 53 -5.93 -20.55 10.17
C VAL A 53 -4.47 -20.19 9.93
N ALA A 54 -3.64 -20.13 10.97
CA ALA A 54 -2.21 -19.85 10.85
C ALA A 54 -1.47 -20.93 10.05
N THR A 55 -1.90 -22.19 10.14
CA THR A 55 -1.34 -23.30 9.35
C THR A 55 -1.56 -23.09 7.85
N LEU A 56 -2.60 -22.35 7.44
CA LEU A 56 -2.84 -22.02 6.04
C LEU A 56 -1.68 -21.21 5.43
N LEU A 57 -0.98 -20.39 6.23
CA LEU A 57 0.19 -19.62 5.79
C LEU A 57 1.37 -20.52 5.36
N VAL A 58 1.41 -21.77 5.81
CA VAL A 58 2.44 -22.74 5.45
C VAL A 58 2.05 -23.55 4.21
N THR A 59 0.75 -23.76 4.01
CA THR A 59 0.20 -24.62 2.94
C THR A 59 -0.16 -23.86 1.67
N LEU A 60 -0.59 -22.61 1.79
CA LEU A 60 -0.90 -21.73 0.65
C LEU A 60 0.39 -21.25 -0.02
N ASP A 61 0.29 -20.77 -1.25
CA ASP A 61 1.37 -20.02 -1.89
C ASP A 61 1.47 -18.65 -1.22
N ASN A 62 2.60 -18.36 -0.60
CA ASN A 62 2.87 -17.14 0.14
C ASN A 62 2.66 -15.88 -0.71
N ARG A 63 2.73 -16.01 -2.04
CA ARG A 63 2.61 -14.93 -3.01
C ARG A 63 1.16 -14.59 -3.36
N SER A 64 0.20 -15.44 -2.99
CA SER A 64 -1.18 -15.37 -3.48
C SER A 64 -2.07 -14.40 -2.70
N GLU A 65 -3.16 -13.94 -3.34
CA GLU A 65 -4.16 -13.08 -2.72
C GLU A 65 -4.86 -13.76 -1.53
N GLU A 66 -5.00 -15.09 -1.56
CA GLU A 66 -5.56 -15.85 -0.43
C GLU A 66 -4.65 -15.78 0.79
N ALA A 67 -3.33 -15.88 0.61
CA ALA A 67 -2.39 -15.72 1.71
C ALA A 67 -2.48 -14.29 2.29
N LEU A 68 -2.63 -13.27 1.44
CA LEU A 68 -2.87 -11.90 1.87
C LEU A 68 -4.13 -11.79 2.75
N LYS A 69 -5.24 -12.41 2.35
CA LYS A 69 -6.48 -12.42 3.14
C LYS A 69 -6.30 -13.08 4.51
N VAL A 70 -5.55 -14.17 4.58
CA VAL A 70 -5.23 -14.83 5.86
C VAL A 70 -4.39 -13.92 6.74
N TYR A 71 -3.35 -13.27 6.21
CA TYR A 71 -2.56 -12.29 6.96
C TYR A 71 -3.42 -11.13 7.47
N GLN A 72 -4.27 -10.56 6.62
CA GLN A 72 -5.16 -9.45 6.99
C GLN A 72 -6.14 -9.83 8.10
N LEU A 73 -6.69 -11.04 8.08
CA LEU A 73 -7.59 -11.55 9.11
C LEU A 73 -6.88 -11.71 10.46
N LEU A 74 -5.73 -12.39 10.47
CA LEU A 74 -4.95 -12.59 11.69
C LEU A 74 -4.47 -11.26 12.27
N LEU A 75 -4.02 -10.34 11.42
CA LEU A 75 -3.63 -8.99 11.83
C LEU A 75 -4.81 -8.19 12.38
N ALA A 76 -6.01 -8.36 11.83
CA ALA A 76 -7.23 -7.75 12.34
C ALA A 76 -7.50 -8.15 13.80
N PHE A 77 -7.35 -9.43 14.14
CA PHE A 77 -7.46 -9.89 15.53
C PHE A 77 -6.32 -9.37 16.42
N CYS A 78 -5.10 -9.28 15.89
CA CYS A 78 -3.96 -8.72 16.62
C CYS A 78 -4.14 -7.23 16.99
N ARG A 79 -4.95 -6.49 16.24
CA ARG A 79 -5.26 -5.07 16.52
C ARG A 79 -6.31 -4.86 17.61
N LEU A 80 -7.06 -5.90 17.97
CA LEU A 80 -8.06 -5.85 19.04
C LEU A 80 -7.38 -6.16 20.36
N SER A 81 -7.37 -5.21 21.30
CA SER A 81 -6.66 -5.37 22.58
C SER A 81 -7.09 -6.60 23.37
N GLN A 82 -8.36 -7.00 23.26
CA GLN A 82 -8.91 -8.17 23.94
C GLN A 82 -8.51 -9.50 23.30
N LEU A 83 -8.19 -9.53 22.00
CA LEU A 83 -7.84 -10.75 21.25
C LEU A 83 -6.36 -10.84 20.88
N LYS A 84 -5.61 -9.74 20.99
CA LYS A 84 -4.18 -9.62 20.60
C LYS A 84 -3.36 -10.76 21.19
N SER A 85 -3.29 -10.83 22.52
CA SER A 85 -2.39 -11.79 23.20
C SER A 85 -2.81 -13.24 22.92
N GLN A 86 -4.11 -13.55 23.00
CA GLN A 86 -4.60 -14.91 22.71
C GLN A 86 -4.28 -15.35 21.26
N THR A 87 -4.45 -14.44 20.30
CA THR A 87 -4.17 -14.70 18.88
C THR A 87 -2.68 -14.90 18.64
N CYS A 88 -1.85 -13.98 19.13
CA CYS A 88 -0.39 -14.05 18.98
C CYS A 88 0.16 -15.32 19.62
N GLN A 89 -0.23 -15.64 20.85
CA GLN A 89 0.21 -16.87 21.53
C GLN A 89 -0.27 -18.14 20.83
N ALA A 90 -1.49 -18.15 20.28
CA ALA A 90 -1.97 -19.30 19.51
C ALA A 90 -1.10 -19.56 18.28
N ILE A 91 -0.73 -18.50 17.54
CA ILE A 91 0.14 -18.57 16.36
C ILE A 91 1.56 -19.04 16.77
N LEU A 92 2.15 -18.40 17.80
CA LEU A 92 3.49 -18.75 18.30
C LEU A 92 3.59 -20.22 18.78
N LYS A 93 2.50 -20.77 19.33
CA LYS A 93 2.43 -22.17 19.79
C LYS A 93 2.06 -23.16 18.68
N THR A 94 1.90 -22.70 17.44
CA THR A 94 1.56 -23.60 16.32
C THR A 94 2.78 -24.44 15.95
N PRO A 95 2.70 -25.78 16.00
CA PRO A 95 3.83 -26.63 15.68
C PRO A 95 4.21 -26.53 14.19
N PRO A 96 5.46 -26.88 13.83
CA PRO A 96 5.87 -26.93 12.43
C PRO A 96 5.05 -27.97 11.65
N ALA A 97 4.65 -27.62 10.43
CA ALA A 97 3.92 -28.56 9.58
C ALA A 97 4.81 -29.75 9.18
N GLU A 98 4.32 -30.98 9.37
CA GLU A 98 5.05 -32.25 9.17
C GLU A 98 5.77 -32.36 7.82
N ARG A 99 5.22 -31.76 6.76
CA ARG A 99 5.75 -31.85 5.40
C ARG A 99 6.87 -30.85 5.07
N ARG A 100 6.97 -29.73 5.79
CA ARG A 100 7.84 -28.59 5.42
C ARG A 100 8.73 -28.10 6.57
N LEU A 101 8.60 -28.65 7.78
CA LEU A 101 9.28 -28.20 9.00
C LEU A 101 9.23 -26.67 9.20
N THR A 102 8.16 -26.04 8.72
CA THR A 102 7.99 -24.59 8.68
C THR A 102 6.84 -24.23 9.61
N THR A 103 7.08 -23.28 10.51
CA THR A 103 6.05 -22.70 11.39
C THR A 103 5.38 -21.51 10.69
N PRO A 104 4.16 -21.10 11.11
CA PRO A 104 3.52 -19.89 10.57
C PRO A 104 4.38 -18.62 10.71
N VAL A 105 5.15 -18.51 11.81
CA VAL A 105 6.04 -17.35 12.05
C VAL A 105 7.21 -17.34 11.06
N LEU A 106 7.79 -18.50 10.74
CA LEU A 106 8.80 -18.59 9.69
C LEU A 106 8.21 -18.31 8.30
N ALA A 107 6.97 -18.72 8.04
CA ALA A 107 6.28 -18.38 6.80
C ALA A 107 6.04 -16.86 6.67
N MET A 108 5.65 -16.18 7.77
CA MET A 108 5.56 -14.72 7.85
C MET A 108 6.92 -14.07 7.53
N CYS A 109 8.00 -14.54 8.15
CA CYS A 109 9.35 -13.99 7.91
C CYS A 109 9.80 -14.15 6.46
N ARG A 110 9.52 -15.30 5.83
CA ARG A 110 9.81 -15.53 4.41
C ARG A 110 9.00 -14.60 3.50
N ALA A 111 7.69 -14.49 3.74
CA ALA A 111 6.83 -13.61 2.95
C ALA A 111 7.22 -12.13 3.13
N ALA A 112 7.59 -11.71 4.33
CA ALA A 112 8.07 -10.36 4.62
C ALA A 112 9.39 -10.02 3.90
N SER A 113 10.22 -11.03 3.61
CA SER A 113 11.52 -10.84 2.94
C SER A 113 11.41 -10.72 1.42
N MET A 114 10.25 -11.04 0.83
CA MET A 114 10.07 -11.02 -0.62
C MET A 114 10.25 -9.62 -1.22
N SER A 115 10.69 -9.57 -2.49
CA SER A 115 10.65 -8.34 -3.27
C SER A 115 9.22 -7.99 -3.69
N PHE A 116 8.99 -6.74 -4.12
CA PHE A 116 7.68 -6.37 -4.69
C PHE A 116 7.41 -7.01 -6.05
N GLU A 117 8.46 -7.43 -6.76
CA GLU A 117 8.36 -8.12 -8.06
C GLU A 117 8.03 -9.60 -7.89
N GLU A 118 8.48 -10.21 -6.79
CA GLU A 118 8.18 -11.61 -6.45
C GLU A 118 6.75 -11.81 -5.93
N ALA A 119 6.15 -10.76 -5.36
CA ALA A 119 4.80 -10.78 -4.83
C ALA A 119 3.77 -10.55 -5.94
N LEU A 120 2.65 -11.29 -5.94
CA LEU A 120 1.54 -11.00 -6.86
C LEU A 120 0.81 -9.71 -6.46
N ASP A 121 0.81 -9.39 -5.16
CA ASP A 121 0.32 -8.13 -4.60
C ASP A 121 1.42 -7.51 -3.72
N PRO A 122 1.84 -6.26 -3.95
CA PRO A 122 2.89 -5.59 -3.16
C PRO A 122 2.53 -5.38 -1.68
N GLU A 123 1.26 -5.55 -1.28
CA GLU A 123 0.82 -5.58 0.11
C GLU A 123 1.30 -6.81 0.88
N VAL A 124 1.48 -7.95 0.21
CA VAL A 124 1.87 -9.24 0.84
C VAL A 124 3.09 -9.10 1.76
N PRO A 125 4.26 -8.64 1.27
CA PRO A 125 5.45 -8.50 2.13
C PRO A 125 5.24 -7.50 3.27
N LEU A 126 4.45 -6.44 3.05
CA LEU A 126 4.19 -5.41 4.07
C LEU A 126 3.30 -5.93 5.20
N VAL A 127 2.19 -6.60 4.86
CA VAL A 127 1.26 -7.17 5.85
C VAL A 127 1.90 -8.35 6.58
N ALA A 128 2.72 -9.15 5.89
CA ALA A 128 3.49 -10.22 6.51
C ALA A 128 4.52 -9.67 7.52
N CYS A 129 5.28 -8.63 7.14
CA CYS A 129 6.25 -7.97 8.03
C CYS A 129 5.55 -7.39 9.28
N ARG A 130 4.40 -6.73 9.07
CA ARG A 130 3.59 -6.21 10.18
C ARG A 130 3.03 -7.32 11.07
N SER A 131 2.61 -8.45 10.49
CA SER A 131 2.14 -9.60 11.27
C SER A 131 3.26 -10.20 12.11
N LEU A 132 4.46 -10.33 11.53
CA LEU A 132 5.65 -10.78 12.23
C LEU A 132 6.00 -9.87 13.40
N ASP A 133 5.94 -8.55 13.22
CA ASP A 133 6.15 -7.56 14.27
C ASP A 133 5.23 -7.79 15.50
N TYR A 134 3.95 -8.08 15.29
CA TYR A 134 3.04 -8.44 16.38
C TYR A 134 3.46 -9.73 17.10
N MET A 135 3.86 -10.76 16.35
CA MET A 135 4.27 -12.04 16.93
C MET A 135 5.53 -11.90 17.79
N LEU A 136 6.53 -11.20 17.26
CA LEU A 136 7.81 -11.03 17.96
C LEU A 136 7.67 -10.07 19.14
N ARG A 137 6.82 -9.04 19.03
CA ARG A 137 6.47 -8.17 20.17
C ARG A 137 5.82 -8.97 21.31
N GLU A 138 4.82 -9.81 21.00
CA GLU A 138 4.20 -10.67 22.02
C GLU A 138 5.20 -11.66 22.63
N ALA A 139 6.10 -12.22 21.82
CA ALA A 139 7.15 -13.12 22.31
C ALA A 139 8.05 -12.43 23.35
N ILE A 140 8.51 -11.22 23.05
CA ILE A 140 9.33 -10.40 23.96
C ILE A 140 8.53 -9.99 25.21
N GLU A 141 7.29 -9.52 25.04
CA GLU A 141 6.38 -9.17 26.16
C GLU A 141 6.12 -10.37 27.08
N SER A 142 6.11 -11.59 26.53
CA SER A 142 5.97 -12.85 27.25
C SER A 142 7.30 -13.40 27.81
N SER A 143 8.39 -12.63 27.76
CA SER A 143 9.74 -13.04 28.19
C SER A 143 10.31 -14.27 27.44
N ASN A 144 9.85 -14.51 26.21
CA ASN A 144 10.45 -15.51 25.31
C ASN A 144 11.49 -14.85 24.40
N ARG A 145 12.48 -15.65 23.96
CA ARG A 145 13.50 -15.20 23.02
C ARG A 145 12.95 -15.20 21.59
N VAL A 146 13.26 -14.17 20.80
CA VAL A 146 12.89 -14.12 19.37
C VAL A 146 13.47 -15.33 18.61
N GLN A 147 14.69 -15.73 18.97
CA GLN A 147 15.42 -16.84 18.35
C GLN A 147 14.71 -18.20 18.47
N ASN A 148 13.77 -18.35 19.40
CA ASN A 148 12.96 -19.56 19.53
C ASN A 148 11.98 -19.75 18.35
N TYR A 149 11.67 -18.67 17.63
CA TYR A 149 10.66 -18.66 16.56
C TYR A 149 11.25 -18.36 15.19
N VAL A 150 12.27 -17.52 15.12
CA VAL A 150 12.93 -17.10 13.86
C VAL A 150 14.44 -16.99 14.06
N PRO A 151 15.28 -17.51 13.13
CA PRO A 151 16.72 -17.33 13.20
C PRO A 151 17.13 -15.86 13.26
N ALA A 152 18.11 -15.53 14.11
CA ALA A 152 18.65 -14.19 14.29
C ALA A 152 19.07 -13.54 12.96
N GLU A 153 19.79 -14.28 12.12
CA GLU A 153 20.25 -13.80 10.81
C GLU A 153 19.08 -13.44 9.88
N SER A 154 17.99 -14.22 9.89
CA SER A 154 16.82 -13.95 9.06
C SER A 154 16.11 -12.67 9.47
N ILE A 155 15.96 -12.42 10.77
CA ILE A 155 15.29 -11.21 11.27
C ILE A 155 16.16 -9.95 11.06
N LEU A 156 17.47 -10.07 11.28
CA LEU A 156 18.41 -8.97 11.06
C LEU A 156 18.51 -8.61 9.57
N ASN A 157 18.62 -9.60 8.68
CA ASN A 157 18.65 -9.37 7.23
C ASN A 157 17.34 -8.77 6.71
N LEU A 158 16.19 -9.19 7.26
CA LEU A 158 14.89 -8.60 6.93
C LEU A 158 14.83 -7.11 7.31
N ILE A 159 15.28 -6.76 8.53
CA ILE A 159 15.36 -5.37 8.96
C ILE A 159 16.30 -4.57 8.06
N ASP A 160 17.50 -5.09 7.81
CA ASP A 160 18.53 -4.43 7.00
C ASP A 160 18.00 -4.10 5.58
N THR A 161 17.41 -5.10 4.93
CA THR A 161 16.84 -4.97 3.58
C THR A 161 15.69 -3.96 3.55
N ASN A 162 14.80 -3.99 4.55
CA ASN A 162 13.64 -3.11 4.60
C ASN A 162 14.03 -1.65 4.86
N VAL A 163 14.96 -1.41 5.80
CA VAL A 163 15.41 -0.07 6.17
C VAL A 163 16.26 0.56 5.06
N LYS A 164 17.01 -0.24 4.29
CA LYS A 164 17.80 0.21 3.12
C LYS A 164 17.01 0.29 1.81
N THR A 165 15.69 0.09 1.83
CA THR A 165 14.86 0.21 0.62
C THR A 165 14.98 1.62 0.03
N SER A 166 15.31 1.71 -1.26
CA SER A 166 15.39 2.97 -1.99
C SER A 166 13.99 3.56 -2.24
N VAL A 167 13.85 4.87 -2.08
CA VAL A 167 12.61 5.60 -2.40
C VAL A 167 12.76 6.25 -3.78
N GLU A 168 12.04 5.72 -4.75
CA GLU A 168 12.07 6.16 -6.14
C GLU A 168 10.82 6.99 -6.44
N THR A 169 10.89 8.32 -6.29
CA THR A 169 9.71 9.21 -6.34
C THR A 169 8.92 9.21 -7.65
N LYS A 170 9.47 8.63 -8.72
CA LYS A 170 8.84 8.47 -10.04
C LYS A 170 8.27 7.06 -10.28
N SER A 171 8.50 6.13 -9.37
CA SER A 171 8.04 4.74 -9.48
C SER A 171 6.59 4.62 -9.00
N ASP A 172 5.82 3.75 -9.63
CA ASP A 172 4.46 3.40 -9.16
C ASP A 172 4.50 2.67 -7.81
N LEU A 173 5.66 2.12 -7.43
CA LEU A 173 5.86 1.40 -6.18
C LEU A 173 6.30 2.29 -5.01
N VAL A 174 6.50 3.60 -5.23
CA VAL A 174 7.03 4.53 -4.22
C VAL A 174 6.27 4.49 -2.90
N THR A 175 4.94 4.35 -2.95
CA THR A 175 4.09 4.23 -1.76
C THR A 175 4.44 2.98 -0.95
N TYR A 176 4.64 1.84 -1.62
CA TYR A 176 5.01 0.59 -0.98
C TYR A 176 6.46 0.63 -0.47
N GLN A 177 7.38 1.26 -1.20
CA GLN A 177 8.76 1.49 -0.76
C GLN A 177 8.79 2.28 0.56
N CYS A 178 8.03 3.39 0.65
CA CYS A 178 7.93 4.16 1.89
C CYS A 178 7.38 3.34 3.06
N ARG A 179 6.37 2.51 2.79
CA ARG A 179 5.78 1.61 3.80
C ARG A 179 6.74 0.50 4.23
N ARG A 180 7.55 -0.05 3.31
CA ARG A 180 8.56 -1.07 3.62
C ARG A 180 9.62 -0.56 4.58
N ILE A 181 10.13 0.65 4.35
CA ILE A 181 11.05 1.32 5.28
C ILE A 181 10.38 1.49 6.65
N THR A 182 9.13 1.97 6.68
CA THR A 182 8.37 2.17 7.93
C THR A 182 8.19 0.85 8.69
N GLU A 183 7.83 -0.25 8.04
CA GLU A 183 7.70 -1.56 8.69
C GLU A 183 9.06 -2.11 9.15
N GLY A 184 10.14 -1.90 8.38
CA GLY A 184 11.50 -2.26 8.80
C GLY A 184 11.94 -1.52 10.06
N LEU A 185 11.66 -0.22 10.15
CA LEU A 185 11.95 0.59 11.33
C LEU A 185 11.10 0.18 12.54
N ARG A 186 9.83 -0.17 12.33
CA ARG A 186 8.94 -0.66 13.40
C ARG A 186 9.41 -2.01 13.93
N LEU A 187 9.82 -2.91 13.03
CA LEU A 187 10.37 -4.21 13.42
C LEU A 187 11.69 -4.04 14.18
N ALA A 188 12.57 -3.13 13.75
CA ALA A 188 13.78 -2.76 14.48
C ALA A 188 13.47 -2.25 15.90
N GLU A 189 12.42 -1.41 16.05
CA GLU A 189 12.00 -0.91 17.37
C GLU A 189 11.60 -2.08 18.29
N THR A 190 10.81 -3.02 17.77
CA THR A 190 10.42 -4.23 18.51
C THR A 190 11.62 -5.08 18.91
N ILE A 191 12.51 -5.39 17.95
CA ILE A 191 13.69 -6.24 18.20
C ILE A 191 14.70 -5.57 19.13
N SER A 192 14.77 -4.24 19.17
CA SER A 192 15.66 -3.53 20.10
C SER A 192 15.34 -3.81 21.58
N ASN A 193 14.15 -4.30 21.90
CA ASN A 193 13.78 -4.72 23.25
C ASN A 193 14.29 -6.12 23.61
N ASP A 194 14.72 -6.94 22.64
CA ASP A 194 15.41 -8.21 22.89
C ASP A 194 16.90 -7.95 23.17
N GLU A 195 17.35 -8.22 24.41
CA GLU A 195 18.73 -7.96 24.85
C GLU A 195 19.77 -8.70 24.01
N GLU A 196 19.47 -9.90 23.51
CA GLU A 196 20.44 -10.73 22.79
C GLU A 196 20.66 -10.23 21.36
N LEU A 197 19.62 -9.71 20.71
CA LEU A 197 19.69 -9.22 19.33
C LEU A 197 20.04 -7.73 19.22
N ARG A 198 19.95 -6.98 20.32
CA ARG A 198 20.14 -5.52 20.31
C ARG A 198 21.52 -5.08 19.80
N THR A 199 22.58 -5.79 20.17
CA THR A 199 23.94 -5.44 19.75
C THR A 199 24.10 -5.62 18.24
N ASP A 200 23.67 -6.77 17.70
CA ASP A 200 23.72 -7.04 16.25
C ASP A 200 22.81 -6.07 15.48
N LEU A 201 21.65 -5.70 16.04
CA LEU A 201 20.76 -4.70 15.47
C LEU A 201 21.44 -3.33 15.31
N LEU A 202 22.25 -2.91 16.28
CA LEU A 202 22.99 -1.64 16.23
C LEU A 202 24.08 -1.62 15.15
N GLU A 203 24.57 -2.79 14.71
CA GLU A 203 25.53 -2.90 13.62
C GLU A 203 24.89 -2.73 12.24
N ILE A 204 23.63 -3.14 12.07
CA ILE A 204 22.89 -2.98 10.81
C ILE A 204 22.12 -1.66 10.74
N VAL A 205 21.43 -1.27 11.82
CA VAL A 205 20.73 0.01 11.94
C VAL A 205 21.67 1.01 12.59
N THR A 206 22.63 1.47 11.79
CA THR A 206 23.66 2.42 12.25
C THR A 206 23.14 3.86 12.29
N ALA A 207 23.71 4.69 13.17
CA ALA A 207 23.33 6.09 13.26
C ALA A 207 23.52 6.86 11.91
N PRO A 208 24.59 6.63 11.12
CA PRO A 208 24.70 7.19 9.78
C PRO A 208 23.55 6.78 8.84
N LEU A 209 23.12 5.52 8.87
CA LEU A 209 21.98 5.05 8.07
C LEU A 209 20.69 5.76 8.49
N CYS A 210 20.41 5.83 9.79
CA CYS A 210 19.26 6.58 10.32
C CYS A 210 19.30 8.05 9.90
N ALA A 211 20.47 8.70 10.00
CA ALA A 211 20.62 10.10 9.60
C ALA A 211 20.34 10.29 8.11
N HIS A 212 20.83 9.38 7.26
CA HIS A 212 20.58 9.41 5.82
C HIS A 212 19.08 9.25 5.49
N ILE A 213 18.40 8.28 6.11
CA ILE A 213 16.96 8.06 5.91
C ILE A 213 16.17 9.30 6.32
N ASN A 214 16.47 9.87 7.48
CA ASN A 214 15.79 11.08 7.96
C ASN A 214 16.00 12.25 7.02
N GLU A 215 17.25 12.54 6.67
CA GLU A 215 17.61 13.67 5.80
C GLU A 215 16.99 13.52 4.40
N SER A 216 17.04 12.30 3.84
CA SER A 216 16.43 11.99 2.55
C SER A 216 14.94 12.32 2.54
N GLN A 217 14.19 11.92 3.57
CA GLN A 217 12.76 12.24 3.67
C GLN A 217 12.50 13.73 3.91
N LEU A 218 13.26 14.38 4.80
CA LEU A 218 13.10 15.81 5.09
C LEU A 218 13.39 16.70 3.86
N ILE A 219 14.25 16.27 2.94
CA ILE A 219 14.55 16.99 1.69
C ILE A 219 13.55 16.63 0.57
N SER A 220 13.28 15.34 0.36
CA SER A 220 12.57 14.87 -0.85
C SER A 220 11.05 14.92 -0.73
N ASN A 221 10.51 14.81 0.49
CA ASN A 221 9.07 14.80 0.70
C ASN A 221 8.49 16.23 0.59
N PRO A 222 7.52 16.48 -0.31
CA PRO A 222 7.00 17.82 -0.56
C PRO A 222 6.18 18.39 0.60
N VAL A 223 5.89 17.62 1.65
CA VAL A 223 5.11 18.04 2.82
C VAL A 223 5.69 19.30 3.48
N VAL A 224 7.01 19.45 3.57
CA VAL A 224 7.63 20.66 4.14
C VAL A 224 7.22 21.89 3.34
N ASN A 225 7.36 21.82 2.02
CA ASN A 225 7.02 22.92 1.12
C ASN A 225 5.52 23.19 1.08
N PHE A 226 4.70 22.14 1.14
CA PHE A 226 3.25 22.25 1.17
C PHE A 226 2.75 22.96 2.42
N MET A 227 3.22 22.52 3.60
CA MET A 227 2.77 23.08 4.87
C MET A 227 3.26 24.51 5.07
N ASN A 228 4.44 24.87 4.54
CA ASN A 228 4.96 26.23 4.61
C ASN A 228 4.22 27.22 3.68
N ARG A 229 3.41 26.75 2.72
CA ARG A 229 2.58 27.63 1.89
C ARG A 229 1.38 28.17 2.67
N PRO A 230 0.90 29.40 2.37
CA PRO A 230 -0.36 29.90 2.91
C PRO A 230 -1.54 28.99 2.56
N PRO A 231 -2.57 28.83 3.43
CA PRO A 231 -3.72 27.96 3.19
C PRO A 231 -4.42 28.18 1.84
N SER A 232 -4.54 29.45 1.40
CA SER A 232 -5.13 29.81 0.11
C SER A 232 -4.37 29.27 -1.11
N GLN A 233 -3.08 28.97 -0.97
CA GLN A 233 -2.23 28.42 -2.03
C GLN A 233 -2.06 26.89 -1.93
N ARG A 234 -2.62 26.26 -0.89
CA ARG A 234 -2.58 24.80 -0.72
C ARG A 234 -3.66 24.10 -1.55
N ALA A 235 -4.78 24.77 -1.83
CA ALA A 235 -5.90 24.23 -2.63
C ALA A 235 -5.51 23.83 -4.06
N SER A 236 -4.52 24.52 -4.63
CA SER A 236 -4.04 24.29 -6.00
C SER A 236 -2.83 23.35 -6.08
N TYR A 237 -2.30 22.88 -4.95
CA TYR A 237 -1.12 22.03 -4.91
C TYR A 237 -1.50 20.58 -4.65
N ASP A 238 -1.42 19.78 -5.71
CA ASP A 238 -1.70 18.35 -5.62
C ASP A 238 -0.51 17.63 -4.98
N LEU A 239 -0.71 17.11 -3.77
CA LEU A 239 0.33 16.40 -3.03
C LEU A 239 0.44 14.97 -3.58
N PRO A 240 1.63 14.49 -3.98
CA PRO A 240 1.79 13.10 -4.40
C PRO A 240 1.33 12.15 -3.29
N GLN A 241 0.57 11.11 -3.65
CA GLN A 241 -0.03 10.18 -2.68
C GLN A 241 1.01 9.54 -1.74
N TRP A 242 2.22 9.28 -2.24
CA TRP A 242 3.30 8.70 -1.44
C TRP A 242 3.75 9.58 -0.28
N SER A 243 3.52 10.89 -0.36
CA SER A 243 3.96 11.86 0.66
C SER A 243 3.34 11.55 2.02
N SER A 244 2.08 11.10 2.06
CA SER A 244 1.40 10.74 3.31
C SER A 244 2.05 9.52 3.99
N TYR A 245 2.50 8.56 3.18
CA TYR A 245 3.22 7.38 3.67
C TYR A 245 4.67 7.72 4.04
N GLY A 246 5.35 8.55 3.25
CA GLY A 246 6.72 9.00 3.53
C GLY A 246 6.84 9.78 4.84
N VAL A 247 5.78 10.49 5.26
CA VAL A 247 5.74 11.18 6.56
C VAL A 247 5.87 10.22 7.74
N SER A 248 5.44 8.96 7.58
CA SER A 248 5.53 7.96 8.64
C SER A 248 6.97 7.52 8.92
N ILE A 249 7.88 7.69 7.95
CA ILE A 249 9.29 7.27 8.08
C ILE A 249 10.01 8.09 9.16
N PRO A 250 10.08 9.45 9.11
CA PRO A 250 10.70 10.22 10.19
C PRO A 250 10.06 9.99 11.56
N LEU A 251 8.73 9.85 11.62
CA LEU A 251 8.03 9.59 12.89
C LEU A 251 8.47 8.25 13.51
N GLN A 252 8.43 7.18 12.71
CA GLN A 252 8.79 5.84 13.17
C GLN A 252 10.30 5.72 13.45
N LEU A 253 11.13 6.40 12.67
CA LEU A 253 12.57 6.48 12.90
C LEU A 253 12.89 7.18 14.22
N LEU A 254 12.21 8.28 14.54
CA LEU A 254 12.43 9.00 15.80
C LEU A 254 11.97 8.19 17.02
N LYS A 255 10.93 7.37 16.89
CA LYS A 255 10.54 6.39 17.92
C LYS A 255 11.63 5.34 18.13
N LEU A 256 12.15 4.76 17.05
CA LEU A 256 13.28 3.82 17.13
C LEU A 256 14.50 4.47 17.80
N LEU A 257 14.87 5.69 17.40
CA LEU A 257 15.96 6.43 18.02
C LEU A 257 15.71 6.73 19.50
N ALA A 258 14.46 6.98 19.89
CA ALA A 258 14.10 7.17 21.30
C ALA A 258 14.36 5.91 22.14
N THR A 259 14.20 4.72 21.55
CA THR A 259 14.53 3.43 22.18
C THR A 259 16.03 3.15 22.15
N LEU A 260 16.72 3.43 21.05
CA LEU A 260 18.15 3.15 20.88
C LEU A 260 19.08 4.14 21.61
N LYS A 261 18.59 5.32 21.98
CA LYS A 261 19.41 6.39 22.60
C LYS A 261 20.13 5.95 23.89
N ASP A 262 19.55 5.00 24.62
CA ASP A 262 20.11 4.55 25.89
C ASP A 262 21.18 3.46 25.71
N TYR A 263 21.28 2.90 24.49
CA TYR A 263 22.20 1.82 24.15
C TYR A 263 23.34 2.24 23.22
N SER A 264 23.21 3.39 22.54
CA SER A 264 24.22 3.83 21.58
C SER A 264 24.37 5.35 21.56
N LYS A 265 25.58 5.83 21.90
CA LYS A 265 25.90 7.26 21.94
C LYS A 265 25.67 7.97 20.58
N PRO A 266 26.10 7.43 19.42
CA PRO A 266 25.78 8.04 18.12
C PRO A 266 24.28 8.19 17.86
N HIS A 267 23.47 7.20 18.23
CA HIS A 267 22.01 7.26 18.08
C HIS A 267 21.38 8.30 19.01
N LYS A 268 21.91 8.42 20.25
CA LYS A 268 21.49 9.46 21.19
C LYS A 268 21.75 10.86 20.65
N GLU A 269 22.92 11.10 20.10
CA GLU A 269 23.28 12.39 19.50
C GLU A 269 22.39 12.71 18.29
N LEU A 270 22.16 11.73 17.42
CA LEU A 270 21.25 11.87 16.28
C LEU A 270 19.80 12.15 16.73
N TYR A 271 19.29 11.44 17.73
CA TYR A 271 17.95 11.64 18.28
C TYR A 271 17.72 13.10 18.68
N TRP A 272 18.59 13.65 19.53
CA TRP A 272 18.48 15.03 19.99
C TRP A 272 18.69 16.05 18.88
N LYS A 273 19.57 15.75 17.91
CA LYS A 273 19.76 16.59 16.72
C LYS A 273 18.49 16.65 15.87
N SER A 274 17.86 15.50 15.62
CA SER A 274 16.65 15.40 14.80
C SER A 274 15.43 16.05 15.45
N LEU A 275 15.29 15.99 16.78
CA LEU A 275 14.21 16.71 17.48
C LEU A 275 14.33 18.24 17.39
N LYS A 276 15.55 18.76 17.17
CA LYS A 276 15.83 20.19 16.99
C LYS A 276 15.66 20.66 15.54
N ASP A 277 15.52 19.75 14.59
CA ASP A 277 15.38 20.11 13.18
C ASP A 277 14.00 20.71 12.91
N GLU A 278 13.97 21.98 12.50
CA GLU A 278 12.74 22.71 12.24
C GLU A 278 11.92 22.12 11.09
N ARG A 279 12.53 21.37 10.17
CA ARG A 279 11.83 20.70 9.07
C ARG A 279 10.91 19.58 9.55
N LEU A 280 11.11 19.08 10.78
CA LEU A 280 10.22 18.09 11.41
C LEU A 280 8.84 18.68 11.75
N ILE A 281 8.74 19.99 12.02
CA ILE A 281 7.50 20.63 12.46
C ILE A 281 6.39 20.53 11.40
N PRO A 282 6.65 20.84 10.11
CA PRO A 282 5.72 20.54 9.01
C PRO A 282 5.24 19.09 8.94
N PHE A 283 6.11 18.10 9.16
CA PHE A 283 5.73 16.69 9.16
C PHE A 283 4.74 16.38 10.29
N LEU A 284 5.04 16.84 11.51
CA LEU A 284 4.15 16.68 12.66
C LEU A 284 2.79 17.36 12.44
N ALA A 285 2.78 18.59 11.94
CA ALA A 285 1.55 19.30 11.63
C ALA A 285 0.71 18.57 10.58
N PHE A 286 1.36 18.09 9.51
CA PHE A 286 0.69 17.32 8.46
C PHE A 286 0.10 16.02 9.00
N SER A 287 0.87 15.26 9.78
CA SER A 287 0.40 14.02 10.43
C SER A 287 -0.80 14.24 11.35
N ILE A 288 -0.79 15.31 12.14
CA ILE A 288 -1.90 15.62 13.05
C ILE A 288 -3.15 16.06 12.29
N ALA A 289 -2.98 16.85 11.22
CA ALA A 289 -4.11 17.41 10.48
C ALA A 289 -4.73 16.47 9.42
N HIS A 290 -3.90 15.63 8.80
CA HIS A 290 -4.25 14.79 7.65
C HIS A 290 -3.96 13.30 7.84
N GLY A 291 -3.27 12.91 8.91
CA GLY A 291 -2.95 11.52 9.16
C GLY A 291 -4.16 10.70 9.59
N GLU A 292 -4.06 9.39 9.40
CA GLU A 292 -4.99 8.42 9.97
C GLU A 292 -4.62 8.09 11.41
N GLY A 293 -5.55 7.47 12.14
CA GLY A 293 -5.50 7.26 13.59
C GLY A 293 -4.13 6.91 14.20
N GLN A 294 -3.40 5.95 13.62
CA GLN A 294 -2.08 5.54 14.11
C GLN A 294 -1.01 6.62 13.87
N THR A 295 -1.00 7.24 12.69
CA THR A 295 -0.05 8.31 12.34
C THR A 295 -0.26 9.55 13.21
N VAL A 296 -1.52 9.88 13.50
CA VAL A 296 -1.87 10.97 14.43
C VAL A 296 -1.35 10.66 15.84
N TYR A 297 -1.59 9.44 16.33
CA TYR A 297 -1.08 9.00 17.63
C TYR A 297 0.45 9.08 17.69
N ASP A 298 1.15 8.53 16.70
CA ASP A 298 2.62 8.55 16.65
C ASP A 298 3.17 9.99 16.60
N ALA A 299 2.52 10.89 15.87
CA ALA A 299 2.90 12.31 15.84
C ALA A 299 2.67 13.01 17.18
N LEU A 300 1.56 12.73 17.87
CA LEU A 300 1.26 13.30 19.19
C LEU A 300 2.23 12.78 20.26
N VAL A 301 2.56 11.48 20.24
CA VAL A 301 3.59 10.92 21.11
C VAL A 301 4.91 11.63 20.85
N LEU A 302 5.35 11.71 19.60
CA LEU A 302 6.60 12.38 19.24
C LEU A 302 6.62 13.86 19.65
N TYR A 303 5.50 14.57 19.53
CA TYR A 303 5.37 15.94 20.02
C TYR A 303 5.70 16.06 21.52
N THR A 304 5.34 15.08 22.35
CA THR A 304 5.71 15.10 23.78
C THR A 304 7.21 15.02 24.03
N HIS A 305 7.98 14.45 23.08
CA HIS A 305 9.44 14.46 23.12
C HIS A 305 9.99 15.79 22.61
N CYS A 306 9.45 16.31 21.50
CA CYS A 306 9.86 17.59 20.94
C CYS A 306 9.65 18.75 21.92
N SER A 307 8.53 18.76 22.65
CA SER A 307 8.17 19.84 23.58
C SER A 307 9.10 19.94 24.80
N GLN A 308 9.90 18.91 25.07
CA GLN A 308 10.94 18.92 26.12
C GLN A 308 12.19 19.71 25.69
N VAL A 309 12.34 20.01 24.40
CA VAL A 309 13.44 20.83 23.88
C VAL A 309 13.11 22.30 24.10
N GLN A 310 13.93 23.02 24.85
CA GLN A 310 13.67 24.42 25.28
C GLN A 310 13.41 25.40 24.12
N GLU A 311 13.99 25.15 22.95
CA GLU A 311 13.86 26.01 21.76
C GLU A 311 12.78 25.52 20.78
N TYR A 312 11.98 24.51 21.14
CA TYR A 312 10.98 23.97 20.23
C TYR A 312 9.83 24.94 19.98
N ARG A 313 9.53 25.18 18.70
CA ARG A 313 8.54 26.18 18.27
C ARG A 313 7.12 25.62 18.29
N SER A 314 6.59 25.26 19.47
CA SER A 314 5.22 24.73 19.62
C SER A 314 4.14 25.66 19.05
N ARG A 315 4.34 26.97 19.13
CA ARG A 315 3.42 27.96 18.53
C ARG A 315 3.35 27.84 17.01
N TRP A 316 4.49 27.64 16.36
CA TRP A 316 4.51 27.46 14.91
C TRP A 316 3.81 26.16 14.49
N LEU A 317 4.02 25.08 15.24
CA LEU A 317 3.26 23.84 15.05
C LEU A 317 1.75 24.06 15.17
N SER A 318 1.29 24.75 16.23
CA SER A 318 -0.13 25.02 16.42
C SER A 318 -0.72 25.90 15.31
N ASP A 319 0.03 26.89 14.84
CA ASP A 319 -0.39 27.76 13.74
C ASP A 319 -0.54 26.95 12.44
N LEU A 320 0.39 26.03 12.15
CA LEU A 320 0.30 25.14 11.00
C LEU A 320 -0.91 24.20 11.10
N ILE A 321 -1.17 23.59 12.25
CA ILE A 321 -2.34 22.71 12.44
C ILE A 321 -3.64 23.50 12.29
N ALA A 322 -3.74 24.67 12.93
CA ALA A 322 -4.91 25.54 12.83
C ALA A 322 -5.18 25.97 11.38
N SER A 323 -4.11 26.27 10.63
CA SER A 323 -4.20 26.64 9.22
C SER A 323 -4.81 25.54 8.34
N CYS A 324 -4.67 24.26 8.71
CA CYS A 324 -5.31 23.14 8.02
C CYS A 324 -6.81 23.02 8.34
N ALA A 325 -7.26 23.44 9.53
CA ALA A 325 -8.68 23.49 9.87
C ALA A 325 -9.41 24.59 9.08
N SER A 326 -8.78 25.77 8.93
CA SER A 326 -9.29 26.86 8.07
C SER A 326 -9.38 26.44 6.60
N TYR A 327 -8.41 25.65 6.11
CA TYR A 327 -8.45 25.07 4.77
C TYR A 327 -9.67 24.13 4.58
N LYS A 328 -9.93 23.22 5.52
CA LYS A 328 -11.11 22.33 5.46
C LYS A 328 -12.43 23.11 5.44
N LEU A 329 -12.52 24.20 6.20
CA LEU A 329 -13.70 25.09 6.19
C LEU A 329 -13.87 25.85 4.88
N GLN A 330 -12.78 26.34 4.26
CA GLN A 330 -12.84 27.03 2.96
C GLN A 330 -13.29 26.12 1.82
N VAL A 331 -12.77 24.89 1.75
CA VAL A 331 -13.22 23.88 0.77
C VAL A 331 -14.70 23.50 0.99
N THR A 332 -15.18 23.54 2.23
CA THR A 332 -16.58 23.26 2.56
C THR A 332 -17.51 24.45 2.23
N HIS A 333 -17.05 25.69 2.42
CA HIS A 333 -17.83 26.89 2.09
C HIS A 333 -17.91 27.17 0.57
N GLU A 334 -16.90 26.78 -0.22
CA GLU A 334 -16.97 26.87 -1.68
C GLU A 334 -17.96 25.85 -2.28
N ASN A 335 -18.23 24.74 -1.59
CA ASN A 335 -19.23 23.74 -1.99
C ASN A 335 -20.61 23.90 -1.30
N GLY A 336 -20.77 24.83 -0.35
CA GLY A 336 -21.93 24.89 0.56
C GLY A 336 -22.76 26.18 0.52
N ASN A 337 -22.56 27.07 -0.44
CA ASN A 337 -23.20 28.39 -0.44
C ASN A 337 -24.48 28.43 -1.30
N ALA A 338 -25.57 27.85 -0.80
CA ALA A 338 -26.92 28.33 -1.10
C ALA A 338 -27.89 28.06 0.06
N HIS A 339 -28.25 29.14 0.75
CA HIS A 339 -29.46 29.33 1.55
C HIS A 339 -29.53 28.65 2.92
N SER A 340 -29.22 29.42 3.96
CA SER A 340 -29.94 29.32 5.23
C SER A 340 -30.11 30.70 5.87
N SER A 341 -31.23 31.35 5.54
CA SER A 341 -31.81 32.38 6.38
C SER A 341 -32.70 31.69 7.40
N GLN A 342 -32.41 31.97 8.66
CA GLN A 342 -33.16 31.55 9.84
C GLN A 342 -34.65 31.92 9.71
N ASN A 343 -35.53 30.98 10.08
CA ASN A 343 -36.80 31.28 10.72
C ASN A 343 -37.28 30.04 11.48
N GLY A 344 -37.10 30.07 12.80
CA GLY A 344 -37.88 29.23 13.71
C GLY A 344 -39.20 29.91 14.02
N ILE A 345 -40.28 29.14 14.20
CA ILE A 345 -41.39 29.39 15.14
C ILE A 345 -42.30 28.14 15.20
N ASN A 346 -42.40 27.61 16.42
CA ASN A 346 -43.53 26.97 17.11
C ASN A 346 -44.35 25.84 16.46
N SER A 347 -44.12 24.65 17.00
CA SER A 347 -45.09 23.57 17.12
C SER A 347 -46.12 23.87 18.23
N ARG A 348 -47.42 23.79 17.91
CA ARG A 348 -48.50 23.65 18.89
C ARG A 348 -49.35 22.43 18.54
N SER A 349 -49.36 21.50 19.48
CA SER A 349 -50.20 20.32 19.59
C SER A 349 -51.65 20.69 19.95
N SER A 350 -52.62 20.01 19.34
CA SER A 350 -54.02 19.99 19.81
C SER A 350 -54.57 18.56 19.78
N SER A 351 -54.89 18.08 20.97
CA SER A 351 -55.52 16.80 21.29
C SER A 351 -57.04 16.82 21.06
N SER A 352 -57.55 15.68 20.61
CA SER A 352 -58.96 15.28 20.47
C SER A 352 -59.65 14.99 21.81
N SER A 353 -61.00 15.09 21.84
CA SER A 353 -61.98 14.29 22.64
C SER A 353 -63.37 14.96 22.53
N GLN A 354 -64.36 14.37 21.84
CA GLN A 354 -65.42 13.44 22.29
C GLN A 354 -66.77 14.12 22.66
N ASP A 355 -67.81 13.77 21.89
CA ASP A 355 -69.25 13.94 22.18
C ASP A 355 -69.74 12.93 23.24
N PRO A 356 -70.96 13.11 23.82
CA PRO A 356 -72.10 12.32 23.30
C PRO A 356 -73.48 13.02 23.35
N ILE A 357 -74.41 12.57 22.49
CA ILE A 357 -75.85 12.92 22.45
C ILE A 357 -76.69 11.66 22.70
N ILE A 358 -77.76 11.78 23.50
CA ILE A 358 -78.87 10.82 23.65
C ILE A 358 -80.18 11.61 23.42
N ASP A 359 -81.12 11.10 22.62
CA ASP A 359 -82.51 11.56 22.64
C ASP A 359 -83.52 10.43 22.33
N LEU A 360 -84.67 10.48 23.00
CA LEU A 360 -85.68 9.43 23.20
C LEU A 360 -87.10 10.00 22.96
N GLY A 361 -87.82 9.40 22.01
CA GLY A 361 -89.19 8.88 22.24
C GLY A 361 -90.44 9.78 22.15
N TYR A 362 -91.29 9.42 21.16
CA TYR A 362 -92.75 9.25 21.19
C TYR A 362 -93.73 10.45 21.29
N LEU A 363 -94.62 10.54 20.29
CA LEU A 363 -96.01 10.98 20.47
C LEU A 363 -96.96 10.19 19.55
N ALA A 364 -98.14 9.87 20.09
CA ALA A 364 -99.29 9.25 19.42
C ALA A 364 -100.54 10.09 19.70
N GLN A 365 -101.48 10.19 18.74
CA GLN A 365 -102.90 10.52 19.02
C GLN A 365 -103.85 10.16 17.85
N VAL A 366 -104.66 9.12 18.08
CA VAL A 366 -106.15 8.99 18.17
C VAL A 366 -107.08 9.84 17.24
N PRO A 367 -108.24 9.29 16.79
CA PRO A 367 -109.02 9.74 15.62
C PRO A 367 -110.34 10.52 15.91
N SER A 368 -110.92 11.03 14.81
CA SER A 368 -112.09 11.92 14.65
C SER A 368 -113.45 11.21 14.67
N ILE A 369 -114.54 11.92 15.05
CA ILE A 369 -115.94 11.46 15.01
C ILE A 369 -116.79 12.37 14.10
N ASN A 370 -117.72 11.73 13.37
CA ASN A 370 -118.49 12.17 12.21
C ASN A 370 -119.64 13.18 12.48
N GLY A 371 -120.04 13.88 11.41
CA GLY A 371 -120.93 15.05 11.41
C GLY A 371 -122.45 14.83 11.25
N ASP A 372 -122.97 13.61 11.45
CA ASP A 372 -124.41 13.34 11.30
C ASP A 372 -125.24 13.58 12.59
N ASP A 373 -124.60 13.68 13.76
CA ASP A 373 -125.28 13.94 15.03
C ASP A 373 -125.78 15.39 15.18
N ARG A 374 -125.24 16.33 14.39
CA ARG A 374 -125.59 17.76 14.50
C ARG A 374 -126.99 18.09 13.95
N LYS A 375 -127.47 17.37 12.92
CA LYS A 375 -128.76 17.67 12.29
C LYS A 375 -129.98 17.18 13.09
N LEU A 376 -129.83 16.08 13.85
CA LEU A 376 -130.89 15.54 14.70
C LEU A 376 -131.10 16.40 15.97
N ILE A 377 -130.05 17.09 16.41
CA ILE A 377 -130.08 18.01 17.56
C ILE A 377 -130.79 19.33 17.18
N ASP A 378 -130.59 19.84 15.96
CA ASP A 378 -131.26 21.08 15.52
C ASP A 378 -132.79 20.90 15.34
N GLU A 379 -133.26 19.76 14.81
CA GLU A 379 -134.70 19.49 14.67
C GLU A 379 -135.42 19.32 16.02
N THR A 380 -134.74 18.75 17.02
CA THR A 380 -135.29 18.57 18.37
C THR A 380 -135.33 19.89 19.14
N LEU A 381 -134.33 20.76 18.96
CA LEU A 381 -134.31 22.11 19.52
C LEU A 381 -135.41 23.01 18.92
N GLN A 382 -135.67 22.93 17.63
CA GLN A 382 -136.69 23.77 16.98
C GLN A 382 -138.12 23.42 17.43
N LYS A 383 -138.42 22.14 17.70
CA LYS A 383 -139.70 21.72 18.31
C LYS A 383 -139.85 22.19 19.76
N LEU A 384 -138.75 22.24 20.51
CA LEU A 384 -138.74 22.68 21.91
C LEU A 384 -138.96 24.19 22.05
N VAL A 385 -138.45 24.99 21.11
CA VAL A 385 -138.64 26.46 21.07
C VAL A 385 -140.11 26.82 20.80
N VAL A 386 -140.80 26.12 19.89
CA VAL A 386 -142.21 26.41 19.56
C VAL A 386 -143.16 25.99 20.70
N SER A 387 -142.86 24.92 21.43
CA SER A 387 -143.68 24.50 22.59
C SER A 387 -143.55 25.42 23.81
N ILE A 388 -142.47 26.20 23.92
CA ILE A 388 -142.22 27.08 25.06
C ILE A 388 -142.91 28.45 24.92
N ASP A 389 -143.14 28.93 23.69
CA ASP A 389 -143.73 30.27 23.45
C ASP A 389 -145.23 30.38 23.83
N GLN A 390 -145.91 29.26 24.12
CA GLN A 390 -147.34 29.26 24.51
C GLN A 390 -147.57 29.23 26.04
N THR A 391 -146.54 29.01 26.85
CA THR A 391 -146.64 29.01 28.31
C THR A 391 -146.04 30.29 28.87
N LYS A 392 -146.89 31.25 29.28
CA LYS A 392 -146.45 32.49 29.95
C LYS A 392 -145.94 32.21 31.36
N GLU A 393 -144.71 31.71 31.47
CA GLU A 393 -143.95 31.63 32.73
C GLU A 393 -142.67 32.49 32.68
N PRO A 394 -142.53 33.51 33.55
CA PRO A 394 -141.45 34.50 33.48
C PRO A 394 -140.05 33.98 33.85
N ARG A 395 -139.93 32.78 34.44
CA ARG A 395 -138.63 32.18 34.81
C ARG A 395 -137.88 31.57 33.62
N LEU A 396 -138.61 31.11 32.60
CA LEU A 396 -138.03 30.41 31.45
C LEU A 396 -137.33 31.38 30.48
N SER A 397 -137.85 32.62 30.36
CA SER A 397 -137.27 33.70 29.54
C SER A 397 -135.89 34.17 30.03
N GLN A 398 -135.66 34.22 31.36
CA GLN A 398 -134.35 34.59 31.91
C GLN A 398 -133.26 33.55 31.61
N VAL A 399 -133.61 32.26 31.61
CA VAL A 399 -132.68 31.17 31.30
C VAL A 399 -132.27 31.21 29.83
N VAL A 400 -133.22 31.44 28.92
CA VAL A 400 -132.95 31.59 27.48
C VAL A 400 -132.01 32.79 27.23
N GLN A 401 -132.23 33.92 27.91
CA GLN A 401 -131.39 35.11 27.76
C GLN A 401 -129.95 34.89 28.29
N ALA A 402 -129.78 34.09 29.35
CA ALA A 402 -128.46 33.71 29.86
C ALA A 402 -127.70 32.82 28.87
N PHE A 403 -128.37 31.88 28.22
CA PHE A 403 -127.76 31.05 27.18
C PHE A 403 -127.41 31.85 25.92
N GLN A 404 -128.24 32.80 25.48
CA GLN A 404 -127.91 33.70 24.37
C GLN A 404 -126.66 34.55 24.65
N ARG A 405 -126.52 35.12 25.86
CA ARG A 405 -125.30 35.87 26.23
C ARG A 405 -124.06 34.98 26.23
N LYS A 406 -124.18 33.74 26.72
CA LYS A 406 -123.07 32.78 26.72
C LYS A 406 -122.66 32.38 25.30
N LEU A 407 -123.62 32.25 24.38
CA LEU A 407 -123.36 31.96 22.97
C LEU A 407 -122.54 33.08 22.30
N ILE A 408 -122.92 34.35 22.51
CA ILE A 408 -122.20 35.51 21.96
C ILE A 408 -120.75 35.59 22.49
N ILE A 409 -120.54 35.28 23.78
CA ILE A 409 -119.20 35.23 24.37
C ILE A 409 -118.37 34.09 23.76
N LEU A 410 -118.99 32.93 23.51
CA LEU A 410 -118.30 31.79 22.89
C LEU A 410 -117.94 32.07 21.43
N GLU A 411 -118.82 32.69 20.64
CA GLU A 411 -118.52 33.11 19.26
C GLU A 411 -117.41 34.17 19.22
N SER A 412 -117.42 35.11 20.16
CA SER A 412 -116.33 36.08 20.34
C SER A 412 -115.00 35.39 20.65
N ARG A 413 -115.02 34.35 21.48
CA ARG A 413 -113.81 33.60 21.87
C ARG A 413 -113.32 32.69 20.75
N GLU A 414 -114.23 32.09 19.99
CA GLU A 414 -113.94 31.30 18.80
C GLU A 414 -113.23 32.16 17.76
N ARG A 415 -113.75 33.36 17.47
CA ARG A 415 -113.12 34.31 16.53
C ARG A 415 -111.72 34.76 16.97
N GLU A 416 -111.51 34.95 18.27
CA GLU A 416 -110.19 35.28 18.84
C GLU A 416 -109.21 34.10 18.70
N LEU A 417 -109.68 32.87 18.92
CA LEU A 417 -108.87 31.66 18.75
C LEU A 417 -108.52 31.40 17.28
N GLU A 418 -109.44 31.62 16.34
CA GLU A 418 -109.18 31.54 14.90
C GLU A 418 -108.09 32.54 14.46
N GLN A 419 -108.13 33.76 14.98
CA GLN A 419 -107.08 34.76 14.72
C GLN A 419 -105.72 34.33 15.29
N LEU A 420 -105.70 33.76 16.50
CA LEU A 420 -104.47 33.23 17.11
C LEU A 420 -103.89 32.05 16.33
N VAL A 421 -104.74 31.15 15.83
CA VAL A 421 -104.30 30.04 14.98
C VAL A 421 -103.72 30.56 13.67
N ALA A 422 -104.38 31.50 13.00
CA ALA A 422 -103.88 32.10 11.76
C ALA A 422 -102.53 32.83 11.95
N ILE A 423 -102.32 33.48 13.11
CA ILE A 423 -101.03 34.10 13.45
C ILE A 423 -99.96 33.03 13.68
N LYS A 424 -100.29 31.95 14.40
CA LYS A 424 -99.35 30.84 14.64
C LYS A 424 -98.97 30.11 13.37
N GLU A 425 -99.89 29.89 12.44
CA GLU A 425 -99.59 29.29 11.13
C GLU A 425 -98.65 30.18 10.30
N LYS A 426 -98.85 31.50 10.32
CA LYS A 426 -97.91 32.45 9.68
C LYS A 426 -96.53 32.42 10.33
N ALA A 427 -96.45 32.35 11.66
CA ALA A 427 -95.18 32.22 12.36
C ALA A 427 -94.49 30.88 12.07
N LEU A 428 -95.25 29.79 12.00
CA LEU A 428 -94.74 28.46 11.69
C LEU A 428 -94.19 28.40 10.27
N THR A 429 -94.95 28.89 9.28
CA THR A 429 -94.49 28.94 7.88
C THR A 429 -93.26 29.83 7.71
N GLN A 430 -93.14 30.93 8.47
CA GLN A 430 -91.92 31.74 8.50
C GLN A 430 -90.73 30.97 9.11
N SER A 431 -90.95 30.24 10.20
CA SER A 431 -89.92 29.38 10.82
C SER A 431 -89.46 28.25 9.89
N GLU A 432 -90.38 27.63 9.14
CA GLU A 432 -90.07 26.58 8.18
C GLU A 432 -89.23 27.11 7.02
N LYS A 433 -89.56 28.31 6.50
CA LYS A 433 -88.74 28.99 5.48
C LYS A 433 -87.33 29.25 5.98
N LEU A 434 -87.17 29.75 7.21
CA LEU A 434 -85.85 29.95 7.83
C LEU A 434 -85.06 28.64 7.94
N ARG A 435 -85.70 27.56 8.39
CA ARG A 435 -85.05 26.25 8.55
C ARG A 435 -84.59 25.66 7.20
N ALA A 436 -85.34 25.88 6.12
CA ALA A 436 -84.94 25.49 4.77
C ALA A 436 -83.72 26.28 4.27
N THR A 437 -83.67 27.60 4.52
CA THR A 437 -82.51 28.44 4.17
C THR A 437 -81.25 28.02 4.91
N TYR A 438 -81.33 27.74 6.22
CA TYR A 438 -80.18 27.28 7.00
C TYR A 438 -79.65 25.92 6.52
N ARG A 439 -80.53 24.97 6.20
CA ARG A 439 -80.09 23.67 5.63
C ARG A 439 -79.39 23.82 4.27
N SER A 440 -79.90 24.69 3.40
CA SER A 440 -79.24 24.96 2.12
C SER A 440 -77.88 25.66 2.30
N GLN A 441 -77.75 26.53 3.30
CA GLN A 441 -76.52 27.24 3.58
C GLN A 441 -75.46 26.32 4.21
N GLU A 442 -75.87 25.37 5.05
CA GLU A 442 -75.00 24.35 5.64
C GLU A 442 -74.46 23.38 4.58
N ASN A 443 -75.31 22.93 3.65
CA ASN A 443 -74.87 22.11 2.52
C ASN A 443 -73.85 22.85 1.62
N ASN A 444 -74.11 24.12 1.30
CA ASN A 444 -73.18 24.94 0.54
C ASN A 444 -71.85 25.16 1.30
N CYS A 445 -71.90 25.30 2.62
CA CYS A 445 -70.69 25.45 3.44
C CYS A 445 -69.83 24.17 3.42
N ASN A 446 -70.47 23.00 3.51
CA ASN A 446 -69.79 21.71 3.46
C ASN A 446 -69.13 21.44 2.10
N GLU A 447 -69.78 21.84 1.01
CA GLU A 447 -69.23 21.73 -0.36
C GLU A 447 -68.05 22.68 -0.57
N VAL A 448 -68.16 23.94 -0.11
CA VAL A 448 -67.05 24.92 -0.16
C VAL A 448 -65.86 24.43 0.68
N ASN A 449 -66.10 23.87 1.86
CA ASN A 449 -65.02 23.32 2.70
C ASN A 449 -64.35 22.10 2.04
N SER A 450 -65.12 21.24 1.37
CA SER A 450 -64.58 20.08 0.63
C SER A 450 -63.74 20.50 -0.57
N LEU A 451 -64.19 21.52 -1.32
CA LEU A 451 -63.42 22.09 -2.42
C LEU A 451 -62.14 22.77 -1.94
N ARG A 452 -62.18 23.45 -0.79
CA ARG A 452 -61.01 24.09 -0.19
C ARG A 452 -59.95 23.07 0.23
N MET A 453 -60.38 21.99 0.90
CA MET A 453 -59.51 20.86 1.23
C MET A 453 -58.84 20.26 -0.02
N LEU A 454 -59.60 20.09 -1.10
CA LEU A 454 -59.06 19.55 -2.36
C LEU A 454 -58.05 20.51 -3.00
N VAL A 455 -58.30 21.82 -2.95
CA VAL A 455 -57.36 22.84 -3.44
C VAL A 455 -56.07 22.81 -2.62
N ASP A 456 -56.15 22.77 -1.29
CA ASP A 456 -54.99 22.69 -0.41
C ASP A 456 -54.14 21.43 -0.72
N ASP A 457 -54.80 20.29 -0.98
CA ASP A 457 -54.13 19.03 -1.33
C ASP A 457 -53.45 19.09 -2.72
N LEU A 458 -54.08 19.78 -3.68
CA LEU A 458 -53.51 19.99 -5.02
C LEU A 458 -52.34 20.99 -4.98
N GLU A 459 -52.46 22.06 -4.21
CA GLU A 459 -51.37 23.03 -3.99
C GLU A 459 -50.17 22.37 -3.32
N LYS A 460 -50.41 21.50 -2.34
CA LYS A 460 -49.36 20.71 -1.69
C LYS A 460 -48.66 19.77 -2.68
N LYS A 461 -49.41 19.02 -3.49
CA LYS A 461 -48.84 18.15 -4.54
C LYS A 461 -48.05 18.93 -5.59
N LEU A 462 -48.52 20.13 -5.95
CA LEU A 462 -47.81 21.02 -6.87
C LEU A 462 -46.47 21.47 -6.26
N ALA A 463 -46.46 21.85 -4.98
CA ALA A 463 -45.24 22.22 -4.27
C ALA A 463 -44.25 21.05 -4.17
N GLU A 464 -44.72 19.86 -3.82
CA GLU A 464 -43.91 18.63 -3.77
C GLU A 464 -43.28 18.33 -5.15
N SER A 465 -44.08 18.35 -6.22
CA SER A 465 -43.58 18.13 -7.59
C SER A 465 -42.58 19.22 -8.03
N HIS A 466 -42.79 20.47 -7.65
CA HIS A 466 -41.85 21.56 -7.94
C HIS A 466 -40.51 21.36 -7.20
N THR A 467 -40.54 20.90 -5.95
CA THR A 467 -39.31 20.59 -5.20
C THR A 467 -38.53 19.43 -5.82
N GLU A 468 -39.23 18.39 -6.29
CA GLU A 468 -38.61 17.25 -6.97
C GLU A 468 -37.99 17.67 -8.32
N MET A 469 -38.67 18.54 -9.08
CA MET A 469 -38.14 19.09 -10.33
C MET A 469 -36.87 19.90 -10.12
N LEU A 470 -36.79 20.70 -9.04
CA LEU A 470 -35.56 21.43 -8.68
C LEU A 470 -34.43 20.48 -8.28
N ALA A 471 -34.74 19.43 -7.51
CA ALA A 471 -33.76 18.41 -7.12
C ALA A 471 -33.18 17.71 -8.36
N LEU A 472 -34.03 17.22 -9.27
CA LEU A 472 -33.60 16.60 -10.52
C LEU A 472 -32.79 17.54 -11.42
N LYS A 473 -33.15 18.84 -11.45
CA LYS A 473 -32.38 19.84 -12.21
C LYS A 473 -30.98 20.02 -11.63
N SER A 474 -30.86 20.03 -10.29
CA SER A 474 -29.56 20.13 -9.60
C SER A 474 -28.70 18.88 -9.81
N GLU A 475 -29.31 17.69 -9.78
CA GLU A 475 -28.63 16.42 -10.06
C GLU A 475 -28.14 16.37 -11.50
N LYS A 476 -28.97 16.78 -12.46
CA LYS A 476 -28.58 16.89 -13.88
C LYS A 476 -27.36 17.80 -14.07
N THR A 477 -27.31 18.95 -13.40
CA THR A 477 -26.14 19.85 -13.48
C THR A 477 -24.90 19.21 -12.87
N SER A 478 -25.03 18.56 -11.71
CA SER A 478 -23.91 17.84 -11.07
C SER A 478 -23.35 16.73 -11.95
N VAL A 479 -24.22 15.92 -12.57
CA VAL A 479 -23.80 14.85 -13.49
C VAL A 479 -23.11 15.40 -14.74
N MET A 480 -23.59 16.54 -15.26
CA MET A 480 -22.97 17.19 -16.42
C MET A 480 -21.55 17.71 -16.11
N ASP A 481 -21.35 18.27 -14.92
CA ASP A 481 -20.02 18.71 -14.47
C ASP A 481 -19.08 17.51 -14.26
N GLN A 482 -19.56 16.43 -13.63
CA GLN A 482 -18.79 15.19 -13.52
C GLN A 482 -18.38 14.63 -14.89
N MET A 483 -19.31 14.61 -15.86
CA MET A 483 -19.01 14.14 -17.22
C MET A 483 -17.91 14.99 -17.88
N LYS A 484 -17.90 16.30 -17.67
CA LYS A 484 -16.87 17.21 -18.18
C LYS A 484 -15.51 16.92 -17.55
N THR A 485 -15.46 16.67 -16.23
CA THR A 485 -14.24 16.29 -15.52
C THR A 485 -13.70 14.95 -16.02
N TYR A 486 -14.56 13.94 -16.19
CA TYR A 486 -14.17 12.64 -16.74
C TYR A 486 -13.64 12.76 -18.17
N LYS A 487 -14.25 13.60 -19.01
CA LYS A 487 -13.78 13.87 -20.37
C LYS A 487 -12.35 14.45 -20.36
N GLN A 488 -12.10 15.46 -19.54
CA GLN A 488 -10.78 16.07 -19.40
C GLN A 488 -9.73 15.08 -18.86
N ALA A 489 -10.10 14.24 -17.90
CA ALA A 489 -9.22 13.19 -17.39
C ALA A 489 -8.88 12.15 -18.46
N CYS A 490 -9.84 11.80 -19.33
CA CYS A 490 -9.61 10.88 -20.44
C CYS A 490 -8.64 11.47 -21.47
N ASP A 491 -8.85 12.74 -21.86
CA ASP A 491 -7.98 13.44 -22.81
C ASP A 491 -6.54 13.59 -22.26
N SER A 492 -6.40 13.86 -20.96
CA SER A 492 -5.10 13.89 -20.28
C SER A 492 -4.40 12.53 -20.28
N LYS A 493 -5.14 11.44 -20.02
CA LYS A 493 -4.59 10.07 -20.08
C LYS A 493 -4.19 9.68 -21.51
N GLN A 494 -4.94 10.11 -22.52
CA GLN A 494 -4.58 9.88 -23.92
C GLN A 494 -3.24 10.53 -24.27
N LEU A 495 -3.03 11.78 -23.84
CA LEU A 495 -1.75 12.47 -24.05
C LEU A 495 -0.58 11.76 -23.35
N LEU A 496 -0.78 11.24 -22.14
CA LEU A 496 0.23 10.46 -21.43
C LEU A 496 0.56 9.15 -22.14
N LEU A 497 -0.44 8.47 -22.70
CA LEU A 497 -0.25 7.25 -23.49
C LEU A 497 0.56 7.54 -24.76
N ASP A 498 0.27 8.64 -25.45
CA ASP A 498 1.01 9.04 -26.66
C ASP A 498 2.48 9.36 -26.33
N ASN A 499 2.74 10.07 -25.23
CA ASN A 499 4.10 10.33 -24.74
C ASN A 499 4.84 9.05 -24.34
N ALA A 500 4.17 8.11 -23.69
CA ALA A 500 4.75 6.83 -23.30
C ALA A 500 5.11 6.00 -24.55
N ASN A 501 4.24 5.96 -25.56
CA ASN A 501 4.51 5.29 -26.82
C ASN A 501 5.72 5.90 -27.56
N GLN A 502 5.85 7.23 -27.54
CA GLN A 502 7.03 7.89 -28.09
C GLN A 502 8.32 7.49 -27.35
N ARG A 503 8.28 7.44 -26.01
CA ARG A 503 9.45 7.03 -25.22
C ARG A 503 9.84 5.56 -25.45
N VAL A 504 8.86 4.68 -25.64
CA VAL A 504 9.11 3.27 -25.98
C VAL A 504 9.80 3.17 -27.35
N MET A 505 9.38 3.94 -28.35
CA MET A 505 10.04 3.96 -29.66
C MET A 505 11.49 4.47 -29.58
N GLU A 506 11.76 5.49 -28.76
CA GLU A 506 13.13 5.96 -28.51
C GLU A 506 14.00 4.88 -27.86
N LEU A 507 13.51 4.24 -26.79
CA LEU A 507 14.23 3.17 -26.11
C LEU A 507 14.49 1.98 -27.04
N GLN A 508 13.54 1.61 -27.89
CA GLN A 508 13.75 0.56 -28.91
C GLN A 508 14.87 0.93 -29.89
N ARG A 509 14.96 2.21 -30.28
CA ARG A 509 16.03 2.71 -31.15
C ARG A 509 17.39 2.69 -30.46
N GLU A 510 17.46 3.15 -29.20
CA GLU A 510 18.68 3.10 -28.38
C GLU A 510 19.17 1.66 -28.20
N ASN A 511 18.25 0.73 -27.91
CA ASN A 511 18.58 -0.68 -27.71
C ASN A 511 19.08 -1.37 -28.99
N ALA A 512 18.56 -0.97 -30.16
CA ALA A 512 19.06 -1.44 -31.45
C ALA A 512 20.51 -1.00 -31.71
N ILE A 513 20.84 0.25 -31.36
CA ILE A 513 22.21 0.79 -31.49
C ILE A 513 23.17 0.06 -30.56
N MET A 514 22.79 -0.12 -29.28
CA MET A 514 23.61 -0.84 -28.30
C MET A 514 23.86 -2.30 -28.71
N ASN A 515 22.87 -2.97 -29.31
CA ASN A 515 23.05 -4.33 -29.82
C ASN A 515 24.03 -4.39 -31.00
N GLU A 516 24.03 -3.39 -31.88
CA GLU A 516 24.99 -3.30 -32.98
C GLU A 516 26.43 -3.08 -32.45
N GLU A 517 26.59 -2.25 -31.42
CA GLU A 517 27.87 -2.01 -30.75
C GLU A 517 28.39 -3.26 -30.05
N ASN A 518 27.54 -3.95 -29.28
CA ASN A 518 27.88 -5.23 -28.65
C ASN A 518 28.34 -6.29 -29.65
N GLU A 519 27.72 -6.36 -30.83
CA GLU A 519 28.13 -7.32 -31.86
C GLU A 519 29.49 -6.95 -32.48
N LYS A 520 29.79 -5.65 -32.65
CA LYS A 520 31.12 -5.18 -33.06
C LYS A 520 32.19 -5.52 -32.03
N ASP A 521 31.90 -5.31 -30.74
CA ASP A 521 32.80 -5.65 -29.65
C ASP A 521 33.08 -7.16 -29.57
N ARG A 522 32.04 -7.99 -29.80
CA ARG A 522 32.18 -9.44 -29.88
C ARG A 522 33.11 -9.86 -31.03
N GLN A 523 32.98 -9.23 -32.20
CA GLN A 523 33.85 -9.48 -33.35
C GLN A 523 35.30 -9.06 -33.08
N LEU A 524 35.49 -7.92 -32.42
CA LEU A 524 36.82 -7.46 -32.01
C LEU A 524 37.47 -8.46 -31.06
N LEU A 525 36.74 -8.94 -30.05
CA LEU A 525 37.24 -9.91 -29.07
C LEU A 525 37.65 -11.24 -29.74
N VAL A 526 36.89 -11.73 -30.71
CA VAL A 526 37.24 -12.93 -31.49
C VAL A 526 38.54 -12.69 -32.27
N THR A 527 38.69 -11.52 -32.89
CA THR A 527 39.89 -11.15 -33.66
C THR A 527 41.12 -11.05 -32.75
N THR A 528 41.00 -10.39 -31.60
CA THR A 528 42.08 -10.27 -30.61
C THR A 528 42.50 -11.64 -30.07
N ARG A 529 41.54 -12.53 -29.79
CA ARG A 529 41.83 -13.91 -29.37
C ARG A 529 42.59 -14.68 -30.46
N GLY A 530 42.18 -14.56 -31.72
CA GLY A 530 42.90 -15.16 -32.85
C GLY A 530 44.34 -14.68 -32.97
N HIS A 531 44.59 -13.38 -32.77
CA HIS A 531 45.96 -12.84 -32.72
C HIS A 531 46.79 -13.39 -31.56
N PHE A 532 46.18 -13.56 -30.39
CA PHE A 532 46.85 -14.14 -29.23
C PHE A 532 47.25 -15.60 -29.48
N ASP A 533 46.36 -16.39 -30.09
CA ASP A 533 46.63 -17.79 -30.43
C ASP A 533 47.74 -17.92 -31.50
N ASP A 534 47.76 -17.06 -32.53
CA ASP A 534 48.84 -17.03 -33.52
C ASP A 534 50.19 -16.64 -32.89
N MET A 535 50.19 -15.64 -32.01
CA MET A 535 51.39 -15.22 -31.30
C MET A 535 51.92 -16.32 -30.38
N LYS A 536 51.04 -17.06 -29.71
CA LYS A 536 51.40 -18.22 -28.89
C LYS A 536 52.05 -19.30 -29.75
N LEU A 537 51.47 -19.63 -30.91
CA LEU A 537 52.04 -20.59 -31.85
C LEU A 537 53.43 -20.16 -32.34
N LYS A 538 53.61 -18.88 -32.67
CA LYS A 538 54.92 -18.31 -33.05
C LYS A 538 55.93 -18.44 -31.93
N PHE A 539 55.54 -18.19 -30.68
CA PHE A 539 56.41 -18.34 -29.53
C PHE A 539 56.82 -19.80 -29.30
N GLU A 540 55.88 -20.74 -29.39
CA GLU A 540 56.16 -22.17 -29.30
C GLU A 540 57.14 -22.65 -30.39
N ASN A 541 56.95 -22.19 -31.63
CA ASN A 541 57.85 -22.50 -32.75
C ASN A 541 59.24 -21.89 -32.56
N ALA A 542 59.32 -20.64 -32.11
CA ALA A 542 60.60 -19.98 -31.81
C ALA A 542 61.34 -20.71 -30.69
N SER A 543 60.63 -21.13 -29.64
CA SER A 543 61.17 -21.91 -28.52
C SER A 543 61.73 -23.27 -28.98
N LYS A 544 60.98 -24.02 -29.80
CA LYS A 544 61.47 -25.28 -30.39
C LYS A 544 62.72 -25.07 -31.23
N THR A 545 62.74 -24.02 -32.05
CA THR A 545 63.89 -23.68 -32.89
C THR A 545 65.12 -23.33 -32.04
N LEU A 546 64.92 -22.56 -30.97
CA LEU A 546 65.98 -22.20 -30.03
C LEU A 546 66.57 -23.43 -29.33
N LEU A 547 65.71 -24.36 -28.88
CA LEU A 547 66.16 -25.62 -28.26
C LEU A 547 66.99 -26.46 -29.24
N SER A 548 66.53 -26.62 -30.48
CA SER A 548 67.28 -27.34 -31.52
C SER A 548 68.65 -26.68 -31.79
N LYS A 549 68.71 -25.34 -31.86
CA LYS A 549 69.98 -24.61 -32.02
C LYS A 549 70.90 -24.75 -30.82
N GLN A 550 70.35 -24.83 -29.61
CA GLN A 550 71.14 -25.11 -28.41
C GLN A 550 71.74 -26.52 -28.44
N GLU A 551 70.97 -27.52 -28.86
CA GLU A 551 71.46 -28.89 -29.04
C GLU A 551 72.58 -28.97 -30.09
N GLU A 552 72.40 -28.32 -31.25
CA GLU A 552 73.43 -28.20 -32.28
C GLU A 552 74.71 -27.57 -31.72
N THR A 553 74.58 -26.50 -30.93
CA THR A 553 75.72 -25.79 -30.33
C THR A 553 76.48 -26.68 -29.35
N VAL A 554 75.78 -27.43 -28.49
CA VAL A 554 76.39 -28.40 -27.58
C VAL A 554 77.12 -29.50 -28.34
N GLN A 555 76.54 -29.98 -29.44
CA GLN A 555 77.15 -31.01 -30.27
C GLN A 555 78.41 -30.50 -30.98
N LEU A 556 78.37 -29.28 -31.53
CA LEU A 556 79.54 -28.63 -32.13
C LEU A 556 80.65 -28.40 -31.10
N ALA A 557 80.31 -27.99 -29.88
CA ALA A 557 81.29 -27.83 -28.80
C ALA A 557 81.99 -29.15 -28.45
N ARG A 558 81.26 -30.27 -28.38
CA ARG A 558 81.85 -31.62 -28.17
C ARG A 558 82.77 -32.01 -29.33
N ASN A 559 82.35 -31.78 -30.57
CA ASN A 559 83.16 -32.08 -31.75
C ASN A 559 84.45 -31.26 -31.78
N LEU A 560 84.38 -29.97 -31.41
CA LEU A 560 85.56 -29.12 -31.26
C LEU A 560 86.52 -29.67 -30.19
N GLU A 561 86.01 -30.13 -29.05
CA GLU A 561 86.85 -30.71 -27.98
C GLU A 561 87.57 -31.98 -28.46
N ILE A 562 86.87 -32.87 -29.18
CA ILE A 562 87.46 -34.08 -29.77
C ILE A 562 88.55 -33.72 -30.79
N THR A 563 88.25 -32.79 -31.69
CA THR A 563 89.19 -32.36 -32.74
C THR A 563 90.42 -31.69 -32.12
N THR A 564 90.23 -30.92 -31.04
CA THR A 564 91.31 -30.30 -30.28
C THR A 564 92.22 -31.36 -29.65
N LYS A 565 91.66 -32.41 -29.05
CA LYS A 565 92.45 -33.53 -28.51
C LYS A 565 93.25 -34.25 -29.59
N GLN A 566 92.61 -34.55 -30.73
CA GLN A 566 93.28 -35.15 -31.89
C GLN A 566 94.43 -34.28 -32.41
N PHE A 567 94.21 -32.97 -32.50
CA PHE A 567 95.25 -32.03 -32.89
C PHE A 567 96.42 -32.01 -31.90
N GLN A 568 96.15 -32.00 -30.58
CA GLN A 568 97.19 -32.08 -29.56
C GLN A 568 98.01 -33.38 -29.66
N ASP A 569 97.37 -34.52 -29.93
CA ASP A 569 98.08 -35.79 -30.09
C ASP A 569 98.90 -35.85 -31.37
N ALA A 570 98.37 -35.34 -32.49
CA ALA A 570 99.13 -35.16 -33.72
C ALA A 570 100.34 -34.23 -33.51
N GLN A 571 100.17 -33.13 -32.76
CA GLN A 571 101.25 -32.21 -32.43
C GLN A 571 102.35 -32.91 -31.60
N LYS A 572 101.99 -33.77 -30.64
CA LYS A 572 102.98 -34.58 -29.91
C LYS A 572 103.73 -35.53 -30.84
N GLN A 573 103.05 -36.16 -31.79
CA GLN A 573 103.69 -37.05 -32.77
C GLN A 573 104.66 -36.29 -33.68
N VAL A 574 104.27 -35.11 -34.17
CA VAL A 574 105.16 -34.24 -34.96
C VAL A 574 106.41 -33.88 -34.16
N ASN A 575 106.26 -33.44 -32.91
CA ASN A 575 107.40 -33.11 -32.04
C ASN A 575 108.32 -34.32 -31.80
N HIS A 576 107.76 -35.53 -31.67
CA HIS A 576 108.54 -36.76 -31.54
C HIS A 576 109.33 -37.06 -32.82
N LEU A 577 108.69 -36.99 -33.99
CA LEU A 577 109.33 -37.20 -35.28
C LEU A 577 110.43 -36.17 -35.55
N GLU A 578 110.21 -34.89 -35.20
CA GLU A 578 111.24 -33.86 -35.29
C GLU A 578 112.49 -34.19 -34.46
N MET A 579 112.29 -34.73 -33.24
CA MET A 579 113.40 -35.16 -32.38
C MET A 579 114.15 -36.35 -32.98
N THR A 580 113.43 -37.31 -33.56
CA THR A 580 114.01 -38.48 -34.25
C THR A 580 114.80 -38.05 -35.49
N VAL A 581 114.28 -37.12 -36.30
CA VAL A 581 114.99 -36.56 -37.46
C VAL A 581 116.28 -35.88 -37.01
N LYS A 582 116.25 -35.03 -35.98
CA LYS A 582 117.47 -34.41 -35.42
C LYS A 582 118.50 -35.45 -34.97
N ASN A 583 118.06 -36.56 -34.38
CA ASN A 583 118.96 -37.64 -33.96
C ASN A 583 119.56 -38.39 -35.15
N CYS A 584 118.74 -38.69 -36.18
CA CYS A 584 119.20 -39.30 -37.43
C CYS A 584 120.19 -38.39 -38.18
N ASP A 585 119.94 -37.08 -38.23
CA ASP A 585 120.86 -36.10 -38.84
C ASP A 585 122.20 -36.07 -38.09
N ALA A 586 122.19 -36.13 -36.75
CA ALA A 586 123.40 -36.20 -35.94
C ALA A 586 124.18 -37.51 -36.21
N GLN A 587 123.48 -38.65 -36.27
CA GLN A 587 124.10 -39.94 -36.62
C GLN A 587 124.66 -39.94 -38.04
N TRP A 588 123.92 -39.41 -39.01
CA TRP A 588 124.36 -39.29 -40.39
C TRP A 588 125.61 -38.43 -40.50
N LYS A 589 125.65 -37.30 -39.78
CA LYS A 589 126.82 -36.41 -39.74
C LYS A 589 128.05 -37.12 -39.17
N ASN A 590 127.90 -37.84 -38.06
CA ASN A 590 128.98 -38.65 -37.47
C ASN A 590 129.50 -39.72 -38.43
N SER A 591 128.62 -40.51 -39.05
CA SER A 591 129.02 -41.52 -40.05
C SER A 591 129.65 -40.89 -41.29
N ASN A 592 129.17 -39.73 -41.74
CA ASN A 592 129.75 -39.02 -42.87
C ASN A 592 131.16 -38.51 -42.55
N ASP A 593 131.39 -38.01 -41.34
CA ASP A 593 132.71 -37.58 -40.87
C ASP A 593 133.66 -38.79 -40.71
N GLU A 594 133.17 -39.95 -40.26
CA GLU A 594 133.91 -41.22 -40.25
C GLU A 594 134.31 -41.64 -41.67
N VAL A 595 133.37 -41.61 -42.63
CA VAL A 595 133.64 -41.95 -44.05
C VAL A 595 134.67 -41.00 -44.65
N LYS A 596 134.63 -39.70 -44.33
CA LYS A 596 135.66 -38.74 -44.77
C LYS A 596 137.04 -39.09 -44.21
N ARG A 597 137.13 -39.45 -42.92
CA ARG A 597 138.39 -39.87 -42.30
C ARG A 597 138.96 -41.12 -42.97
N LEU A 598 138.13 -42.14 -43.16
CA LEU A 598 138.52 -43.38 -43.83
C LEU A 598 138.94 -43.15 -45.29
N ARG A 599 138.32 -42.19 -46.00
CA ARG A 599 138.75 -41.80 -47.35
C ARG A 599 140.16 -41.19 -47.36
N LEU A 600 140.45 -40.27 -46.44
CA LEU A 600 141.78 -39.68 -46.28
C LEU A 600 142.83 -40.74 -45.93
N GLU A 601 142.50 -41.67 -45.05
CA GLU A 601 143.38 -42.78 -44.68
C GLU A 601 143.64 -43.72 -45.89
N ASN A 602 142.61 -44.03 -46.67
CA ASN A 602 142.73 -44.85 -47.88
C ASN A 602 143.56 -44.15 -48.97
N GLU A 603 143.44 -42.82 -49.12
CA GLU A 603 144.32 -42.03 -49.98
C GLU A 603 145.77 -42.08 -49.49
N SER A 604 146.01 -41.95 -48.18
CA SER A 604 147.34 -42.10 -47.58
C SER A 604 147.94 -43.49 -47.85
N TYR A 605 147.17 -44.57 -47.63
CA TYR A 605 147.59 -45.93 -47.95
C TYR A 605 147.84 -46.12 -49.46
N LYS A 606 147.06 -45.49 -50.35
CA LYS A 606 147.31 -45.51 -51.79
C LYS A 606 148.61 -44.81 -52.16
N GLU A 607 148.92 -43.67 -51.54
CA GLU A 607 150.21 -43.00 -51.73
C GLU A 607 151.37 -43.86 -51.21
N GLU A 608 151.20 -44.54 -50.08
CA GLU A 608 152.20 -45.42 -49.51
C GLU A 608 152.42 -46.68 -50.38
N ILE A 609 151.35 -47.26 -50.91
CA ILE A 609 151.41 -48.34 -51.92
C ILE A 609 152.08 -47.83 -53.21
N ALA A 610 151.83 -46.59 -53.65
CA ALA A 610 152.50 -46.01 -54.80
C ALA A 610 154.01 -45.84 -54.55
N LYS A 611 154.41 -45.38 -53.36
CA LYS A 611 155.80 -45.30 -52.93
C LYS A 611 156.45 -46.69 -52.87
N LEU A 612 155.78 -47.69 -52.32
CA LEU A 612 156.26 -49.07 -52.28
C LEU A 612 156.38 -49.70 -53.67
N LYS A 613 155.43 -49.43 -54.58
CA LYS A 613 155.52 -49.84 -55.99
C LYS A 613 156.70 -49.18 -56.70
N ALA A 614 156.93 -47.88 -56.47
CA ALA A 614 158.09 -47.16 -57.01
C ALA A 614 159.41 -47.71 -56.45
N PHE A 615 159.46 -48.03 -55.14
CA PHE A 615 160.61 -48.67 -54.50
C PHE A 615 160.87 -50.07 -55.06
N LYS A 616 159.81 -50.87 -55.26
CA LYS A 616 159.90 -52.20 -55.90
C LYS A 616 160.44 -52.12 -57.33
N GLN A 617 159.99 -51.15 -58.13
CA GLN A 617 160.53 -50.92 -59.47
C GLN A 617 162.00 -50.48 -59.44
N LYS A 618 162.42 -49.71 -58.42
CA LYS A 618 163.81 -49.29 -58.22
C LYS A 618 164.72 -50.46 -57.83
N MET A 619 164.23 -51.36 -56.97
CA MET A 619 164.89 -52.63 -56.60
C MET A 619 165.03 -53.57 -57.80
N GLN A 620 163.99 -53.70 -58.64
CA GLN A 620 164.04 -54.52 -59.86
C GLN A 620 165.09 -54.02 -60.87
N LYS A 621 165.36 -52.71 -60.91
CA LYS A 621 166.43 -52.13 -61.75
C LYS A 621 167.84 -52.36 -61.22
N MET A 622 168.04 -52.67 -59.93
CA MET A 622 169.37 -52.98 -59.38
C MET A 622 169.72 -54.48 -59.45
N LEU A 623 168.73 -55.36 -59.64
CA LEU A 623 168.92 -56.81 -59.74
C LEU A 623 169.14 -57.32 -61.18
N SER A 624 169.22 -56.42 -62.16
CA SER A 624 169.49 -56.74 -63.57
C SER A 624 170.83 -56.17 -64.09
N GLN A 625 171.73 -55.83 -63.17
CA GLN A 625 173.15 -55.53 -63.43
C GLN A 625 174.02 -56.56 -62.68
N ASP A 626 174.01 -57.80 -63.18
CA ASP A 626 175.05 -58.83 -63.07
C ASP A 626 174.46 -60.12 -63.69
N ASP A 627 174.30 -60.06 -65.01
CA ASP A 627 174.49 -61.13 -66.02
C ASP A 627 174.20 -60.59 -67.42
#